data_AF-A9NMD6-F1
#
_entry.id   AF-A9NMD6-F1
#
_cell.length_a   1.000
_cell.length_b   1.000
_cell.length_c   1.000
_cell.angle_alpha   90.00
_cell.angle_beta   90.00
_cell.angle_gamma   90.00
#
_symmetry.space_group_name_H-M   'P 1'
#
loop_
_entity.id
_entity.type
_entity.pdbx_description
1 polymer ?
#
loop_
_entity_poly.entity_id
_entity_poly.type
_entity_poly.pdbx_seq_one_letter_code
_entity_poly.pdbx_strand_id
1 'polypeptide(L)'
;MGANLSRVHEGNEERPYPGLADIPENCIAGIFKHLSPTDICKLARLNRAFKGAASCDYVWEQKLPVCYQELLSKLPISKPHSIISSY
;
A
#
# COMPACT_ATOMS: atom_id res chain seq x y z
N MET A 1 -9.11 -22.30 -12.29
CA MET A 1 -9.55 -21.24 -13.22
C MET A 1 -8.35 -20.38 -13.51
N GLY A 2 -7.80 -20.50 -14.72
CA GLY A 2 -6.56 -19.87 -15.12
C GLY A 2 -6.78 -18.60 -15.96
N ALA A 3 -5.77 -17.74 -15.95
CA ALA A 3 -5.50 -16.75 -16.99
C ALA A 3 -4.02 -16.37 -16.92
N ASN A 4 -3.15 -17.21 -17.49
CA ASN A 4 -1.82 -16.78 -17.93
C ASN A 4 -1.99 -16.35 -19.39
N LEU A 5 -1.96 -15.03 -19.65
CA LEU A 5 -1.83 -14.51 -21.01
C LEU A 5 -0.35 -14.29 -21.28
N SER A 6 0.24 -15.26 -21.97
CA SER A 6 1.54 -15.15 -22.61
C SER A 6 1.48 -14.02 -23.65
N ARG A 7 2.35 -13.01 -23.54
CA ARG A 7 2.55 -12.04 -24.62
C ARG A 7 3.66 -12.54 -25.52
N VAL A 8 3.30 -13.12 -26.66
CA VAL A 8 4.23 -13.38 -27.77
C VAL A 8 4.58 -12.02 -28.36
N HIS A 9 5.86 -11.65 -28.35
CA HIS A 9 6.36 -10.47 -29.07
C HIS A 9 7.43 -10.95 -30.05
N GLU A 10 7.03 -11.04 -31.31
CA GLU A 10 7.90 -11.21 -32.45
C GLU A 10 8.24 -9.81 -32.97
N GLY A 11 9.53 -9.45 -32.97
CA GLY A 11 10.05 -8.30 -33.71
C GLY A 11 10.11 -6.94 -32.98
N ASN A 12 11.34 -6.44 -32.82
CA ASN A 12 11.77 -5.11 -32.36
C ASN A 12 11.97 -4.94 -30.84
N GLU A 13 13.25 -4.88 -30.43
CA GLU A 13 13.72 -4.80 -29.05
C GLU A 13 13.57 -3.39 -28.42
N GLU A 14 12.34 -2.89 -28.30
CA GLU A 14 12.07 -1.83 -27.33
C GLU A 14 11.71 -2.47 -25.99
N ARG A 15 12.67 -2.47 -25.06
CA ARG A 15 12.36 -2.85 -23.67
C ARG A 15 11.18 -2.01 -23.21
N PRO A 16 10.06 -2.62 -22.76
CA PRO A 16 8.95 -1.86 -22.24
C PRO A 16 9.47 -0.94 -21.14
N TYR A 17 9.19 0.36 -21.25
CA TYR A 17 9.54 1.29 -20.18
C TYR A 17 8.95 0.79 -18.86
N PRO A 18 9.70 0.89 -17.74
CA PRO A 18 9.19 0.51 -16.44
C PRO A 18 7.85 1.19 -16.17
N GLY A 19 6.85 0.40 -15.85
CA GLY A 19 5.52 0.86 -15.49
C GLY A 19 5.46 1.30 -14.03
N LEU A 20 4.36 1.95 -13.66
CA LEU A 20 4.14 2.40 -12.28
C LEU A 20 4.07 1.23 -11.27
N ALA A 21 3.80 0.01 -11.76
CA ALA A 21 3.79 -1.22 -10.97
C ALA A 21 5.19 -1.79 -10.69
N ASP A 22 6.21 -1.34 -11.43
CA ASP A 22 7.61 -1.76 -11.25
C ASP A 22 8.33 -0.91 -10.18
N ILE A 23 7.66 0.13 -9.67
CA ILE A 23 8.17 0.97 -8.58
C ILE A 23 8.02 0.22 -7.25
N PRO A 24 9.11 0.06 -6.47
CA PRO A 24 9.05 -0.56 -5.15
C PRO A 24 8.11 0.17 -4.18
N GLU A 25 7.40 -0.58 -3.34
CA GLU A 25 6.43 -0.03 -2.38
C GLU A 25 7.07 0.95 -1.39
N ASN A 26 8.33 0.72 -0.97
CA ASN A 26 9.07 1.61 -0.07
C ASN A 26 9.32 2.99 -0.70
N CYS A 27 9.59 3.04 -2.01
CA CYS A 27 9.76 4.30 -2.74
C CYS A 27 8.43 5.07 -2.79
N ILE A 28 7.32 4.38 -3.07
CA ILE A 28 5.98 4.97 -3.10
C ILE A 28 5.57 5.46 -1.71
N ALA A 29 5.85 4.69 -0.66
CA ALA A 29 5.56 5.06 0.73
C ALA A 29 6.29 6.35 1.14
N GLY A 30 7.54 6.53 0.68
CA GLY A 30 8.29 7.77 0.84
C GLY A 30 7.57 8.98 0.23
N ILE A 31 7.00 8.82 -0.98
CA ILE A 31 6.22 9.87 -1.64
C ILE A 31 4.92 10.15 -0.86
N PHE A 32 4.20 9.10 -0.44
CA PHE A 32 2.92 9.23 0.26
C PHE A 32 3.02 10.04 1.57
N LYS A 33 4.17 10.03 2.23
CA LYS A 33 4.40 10.91 3.40
C LYS A 33 4.12 12.37 3.11
N HIS A 34 4.37 12.84 1.89
CA HIS A 34 4.18 14.24 1.49
C HIS A 34 2.78 14.54 0.94
N LEU A 35 1.90 13.55 0.83
CA LEU A 35 0.56 13.71 0.26
C LEU A 35 -0.53 13.83 1.33
N SER A 36 -1.69 14.37 0.97
CA SER A 36 -2.85 14.33 1.86
C SER A 36 -3.40 12.90 1.99
N PRO A 37 -4.03 12.54 3.13
CA PRO A 37 -4.73 11.26 3.27
C PRO A 37 -5.70 10.97 2.10
N THR A 38 -6.42 11.98 1.64
CA THR A 38 -7.38 11.86 0.55
C THR A 38 -6.70 11.51 -0.77
N ASP A 39 -5.54 12.09 -1.06
CA ASP A 39 -4.80 11.81 -2.29
C ASP A 39 -4.18 10.42 -2.27
N ILE A 40 -3.68 9.97 -1.11
CA ILE A 40 -3.22 8.58 -0.93
C ILE A 40 -4.34 7.60 -1.26
N CYS A 41 -5.55 7.82 -0.74
CA CYS A 41 -6.69 6.94 -1.00
C CYS A 41 -7.09 6.91 -2.47
N LYS A 42 -6.99 8.03 -3.20
CA LYS A 42 -7.23 8.07 -4.65
C LYS A 42 -6.16 7.26 -5.40
N LEU A 43 -4.90 7.45 -5.03
CA LEU A 43 -3.74 6.81 -5.64
C LEU A 43 -3.71 5.30 -5.37
N ALA A 44 -4.09 4.86 -4.17
CA ALA A 44 -4.18 3.44 -3.79
C ALA A 44 -5.14 2.62 -4.67
N ARG A 45 -6.10 3.28 -5.32
CA ARG A 45 -7.07 2.62 -6.21
C ARG A 45 -6.52 2.34 -7.62
N LEU A 46 -5.39 2.95 -7.98
CA LEU A 46 -4.87 2.90 -9.35
C LEU A 46 -4.10 1.62 -9.65
N ASN A 47 -3.34 1.09 -8.68
CA ASN A 47 -2.59 -0.16 -8.86
C ASN A 47 -2.25 -0.85 -7.53
N ARG A 48 -1.75 -2.09 -7.61
CA ARG A 48 -1.40 -2.91 -6.43
C ARG A 48 -0.23 -2.36 -5.61
N ALA A 49 0.82 -1.84 -6.24
CA ALA A 49 1.98 -1.28 -5.53
C ALA A 49 1.59 -0.03 -4.70
N PHE A 50 0.70 0.79 -5.25
CA PHE A 50 0.17 1.98 -4.59
C PHE A 50 -0.78 1.59 -3.47
N LYS A 51 -1.58 0.53 -3.67
CA LYS A 51 -2.40 -0.06 -2.60
C LYS A 51 -1.53 -0.61 -1.46
N GLY A 52 -0.48 -1.36 -1.77
CA GLY A 52 0.46 -1.91 -0.79
C GLY A 52 1.14 -0.81 0.02
N ALA A 53 1.67 0.21 -0.67
CA ALA A 53 2.26 1.39 -0.03
C ALA A 53 1.26 2.14 0.87
N ALA A 54 0.00 2.28 0.46
CA ALA A 54 -1.04 2.92 1.26
C ALA A 54 -1.46 2.10 2.49
N SER A 55 -1.21 0.79 2.51
CA SER A 55 -1.46 -0.08 3.67
C SER A 55 -0.32 -0.09 4.68
N CYS A 56 0.79 0.60 4.41
CA CYS A 56 1.95 0.64 5.30
C CYS A 56 1.74 1.64 6.45
N ASP A 57 1.94 1.20 7.69
CA ASP A 57 1.85 2.04 8.89
C ASP A 57 2.78 3.26 8.82
N TYR A 58 3.97 3.09 8.22
CA TYR A 58 4.96 4.16 8.03
C TYR A 58 4.40 5.43 7.35
N VAL A 59 3.42 5.28 6.46
CA VAL A 59 2.75 6.39 5.78
C VAL A 59 1.85 7.16 6.74
N TRP A 60 1.19 6.44 7.65
CA TRP A 60 0.17 6.97 8.54
C TRP A 60 0.72 7.47 9.88
N GLU A 61 1.80 6.88 10.39
CA GLU A 61 2.45 7.30 11.63
C GLU A 61 2.81 8.80 11.62
N GLN A 62 3.27 9.33 10.49
CA GLN A 62 3.61 10.76 10.35
C GLN A 62 2.39 11.68 10.19
N LYS A 63 1.22 11.12 9.91
CA LYS A 63 -0.03 11.86 9.69
C LYS A 63 -0.95 11.86 10.90
N LEU A 64 -0.68 10.98 11.86
CA LEU A 64 -1.42 10.89 13.10
C LEU A 64 -0.99 12.00 14.08
N PRO A 65 -1.91 12.50 14.92
CA PRO A 65 -1.56 13.42 15.99
C PRO A 65 -0.59 12.77 17.00
N VAL A 66 0.24 13.57 17.66
CA VAL A 66 1.19 13.08 18.69
C VAL A 66 0.48 12.32 19.82
N CYS A 67 -0.74 12.73 20.17
CA CYS A 67 -1.55 12.09 21.21
C CYS A 67 -2.34 10.87 20.71
N TYR A 68 -2.07 10.31 19.52
CA TYR A 68 -2.90 9.22 18.98
C TYR A 68 -2.91 7.99 19.91
N GLN A 69 -1.82 7.69 20.62
CA GLN A 69 -1.76 6.57 21.56
C GLN A 69 -2.70 6.77 22.76
N GLU A 70 -2.84 7.99 23.26
CA GLU A 70 -3.78 8.33 24.33
C GLU A 70 -5.23 8.31 23.85
N LEU A 71 -5.48 8.62 22.57
CA LEU A 71 -6.79 8.49 21.97
C LEU A 71 -7.15 7.01 21.83
N LEU A 72 -6.22 6.18 21.34
CA LEU A 72 -6.41 4.74 21.19
C LEU A 72 -6.70 4.04 22.53
N SER A 73 -6.02 4.43 23.61
CA SER A 73 -6.24 3.84 24.94
C SER A 73 -7.63 4.15 25.53
N LYS A 74 -8.28 5.21 25.06
CA LYS A 74 -9.64 5.60 25.46
C LYS A 74 -10.72 4.95 24.58
N LEU A 75 -10.35 4.38 23.44
CA LEU A 75 -11.32 3.69 22.61
C LEU A 75 -11.63 2.32 23.22
N PRO A 76 -12.91 1.87 23.21
CA PRO A 76 -13.28 0.51 23.55
C PRO A 76 -12.91 -0.45 22.39
N ILE A 77 -11.65 -0.38 21.93
CA ILE A 77 -11.11 -1.37 20.99
C ILE A 77 -10.97 -2.64 21.84
N SER A 78 -11.88 -3.59 21.64
CA SER A 78 -11.71 -4.92 22.19
C SER A 78 -10.30 -5.37 21.79
N LYS A 79 -9.51 -5.85 22.76
CA LYS A 79 -8.24 -6.53 22.49
C LYS A 79 -8.48 -7.41 21.26
N PRO A 80 -7.63 -7.37 20.21
CA PRO A 80 -7.78 -8.30 19.11
C PRO A 80 -7.80 -9.69 19.74
N HIS A 81 -8.99 -10.27 19.75
CA HIS A 81 -9.22 -11.59 20.29
C HIS A 81 -8.22 -12.47 19.55
N SER A 82 -7.48 -13.27 20.30
CA SER A 82 -6.47 -14.19 19.78
C SER A 82 -7.08 -15.09 18.69
N ILE A 83 -7.05 -14.65 17.44
CA ILE A 83 -7.31 -15.45 16.24
C ILE A 83 -5.98 -15.60 15.52
N ILE A 84 -5.04 -16.26 16.19
CA ILE A 84 -4.07 -17.21 15.62
C ILE A 84 -3.65 -18.08 16.82
N SER A 85 -4.45 -19.10 17.10
CA SER A 85 -4.01 -20.33 17.77
C SER A 85 -4.91 -21.46 17.28
N SER A 86 -4.84 -21.71 15.98
CA SER A 86 -5.33 -22.94 15.35
C SER A 86 -4.72 -23.05 13.94
N TYR A 87 -3.43 -23.37 13.92
CA TYR A 87 -2.82 -24.24 12.92
C TYR A 87 -2.24 -25.43 13.67
#